data_AF-A0A9E2U8R5-F1
#
_entry.id   AF-A0A9E2U8R5-F1
#
_cell.length_a   1.000
_cell.length_b   1.000
_cell.length_c   1.000
_cell.angle_alpha   90.00
_cell.angle_beta   90.00
_cell.angle_gamma   90.00
#
_symmetry.space_group_name_H-M   'P 1'
#
loop_
_entity.id
_entity.type
_entity.pdbx_description
1 polymer ?
#
loop_
_entity_poly.entity_id
_entity_poly.type
_entity_poly.pdbx_seq_one_letter_code
_entity_poly.pdbx_strand_id
1 'polypeptide(L)'
;MLKKLAIGIGALSLTAGALALSSPAQAQAVKAGMLNCNVASGFGFIFGSSKAVNCTFAPVSGTPQHYVGSIDKFGVDIGYTSGGVLIWAVFAPTTSPAPGALGGSFGGVTASATAVVGAGANVLVGGTGNAISLQPLSIEGNTGLNVAAGVAALTLTYQPG
;
A
#
# COMPACT_ATOMS: atom_id res chain seq x y z
N MET A 1 28.79 17.73 -64.94
CA MET A 1 29.67 16.55 -64.78
C MET A 1 29.65 16.14 -63.31
N LEU A 2 28.92 15.07 -62.95
CA LEU A 2 28.96 14.51 -61.60
C LEU A 2 29.00 12.98 -61.72
N LYS A 3 30.01 12.40 -61.08
CA LYS A 3 30.51 11.04 -61.26
C LYS A 3 29.47 9.99 -60.88
N LYS A 4 29.32 9.00 -61.78
CA LYS A 4 28.66 7.71 -61.55
C LYS A 4 29.28 7.01 -60.34
N LEU A 5 28.44 6.57 -59.39
CA LEU A 5 28.80 5.53 -58.43
C LEU A 5 27.81 4.39 -58.59
N ALA A 6 28.37 3.24 -58.94
CA ALA A 6 27.68 2.04 -59.37
C ALA A 6 27.20 1.21 -58.16
N ILE A 7 25.97 0.71 -58.30
CA ILE A 7 25.54 -0.69 -58.11
C ILE A 7 26.24 -1.48 -56.99
N GLY A 8 25.48 -1.77 -55.93
CA GLY A 8 25.68 -2.93 -55.07
C GLY A 8 24.33 -3.56 -54.77
N ILE A 9 24.05 -4.69 -55.41
CA ILE A 9 22.85 -5.52 -55.23
C ILE A 9 22.95 -6.20 -53.86
N GLY A 10 21.92 -6.04 -53.03
CA GLY A 10 21.82 -6.69 -51.73
C GLY A 10 20.42 -6.54 -51.15
N ALA A 11 19.42 -7.08 -51.83
CA ALA A 11 18.07 -7.19 -51.28
C ALA A 11 18.05 -8.30 -50.22
N LEU A 12 18.51 -8.01 -49.00
CA LEU A 12 18.06 -8.73 -47.81
C LEU A 12 16.83 -7.99 -47.28
N SER A 13 15.66 -8.51 -47.63
CA SER A 13 14.39 -8.18 -47.00
C SER A 13 14.45 -8.58 -45.53
N LEU A 14 14.87 -7.63 -44.68
CA LEU A 14 14.68 -7.68 -43.24
C LEU A 14 13.18 -7.47 -42.97
N THR A 15 12.42 -8.56 -42.89
CA THR A 15 11.14 -8.56 -42.19
C THR A 15 11.41 -8.26 -40.72
N ALA A 16 11.41 -6.98 -40.36
CA ALA A 16 11.41 -6.53 -38.98
C ALA A 16 10.08 -6.96 -38.36
N GLY A 17 10.09 -8.14 -37.73
CA GLY A 17 9.01 -8.56 -36.86
C GLY A 17 8.86 -7.52 -35.76
N ALA A 18 7.75 -6.80 -35.77
CA ALA A 18 7.38 -5.90 -34.69
C ALA A 18 7.19 -6.75 -33.43
N LEU A 19 8.22 -6.81 -32.59
CA LEU A 19 8.10 -7.25 -31.21
C LEU A 19 7.18 -6.22 -30.54
N ALA A 20 5.90 -6.55 -30.45
CA ALA A 20 4.97 -5.82 -29.61
C ALA A 20 5.49 -5.96 -28.17
N LEU A 21 6.23 -4.95 -27.72
CA LEU A 21 6.55 -4.74 -26.33
C LEU A 21 5.22 -4.51 -25.62
N SER A 22 4.64 -5.57 -25.08
CA SER A 22 3.52 -5.46 -24.16
C SER A 22 4.03 -4.68 -22.95
N SER A 23 3.80 -3.37 -22.95
CA SER A 23 4.02 -2.56 -21.76
C SER A 23 3.21 -3.19 -20.62
N PRO A 24 3.79 -3.42 -19.43
CA PRO A 24 2.98 -3.86 -18.31
C PRO A 24 1.91 -2.80 -18.11
N ALA A 25 0.64 -3.18 -18.25
CA ALA A 25 -0.47 -2.31 -17.93
C ALA A 25 -0.31 -1.92 -16.46
N GLN A 26 0.11 -0.68 -16.19
CA GLN A 26 0.15 -0.15 -14.84
C GLN A 26 -1.29 -0.17 -14.34
N ALA A 27 -1.65 -1.14 -13.51
CA ALA A 27 -2.94 -1.20 -12.88
C ALA A 27 -3.06 0.06 -12.01
N GLN A 28 -3.89 1.01 -12.47
CA GLN A 28 -4.15 2.24 -11.73
C GLN A 28 -4.74 1.85 -10.38
N ALA A 29 -4.05 2.18 -9.29
CA ALA A 29 -4.57 1.91 -7.95
C ALA A 29 -5.86 2.72 -7.74
N VAL A 30 -6.96 2.02 -7.47
CA VAL A 30 -8.28 2.62 -7.22
C VAL A 30 -8.62 2.55 -5.74
N LYS A 31 -9.40 3.52 -5.25
CA LYS A 31 -9.89 3.48 -3.87
C LYS A 31 -10.84 2.29 -3.71
N ALA A 32 -10.38 1.29 -2.98
CA ALA A 32 -11.08 0.03 -2.73
C ALA A 32 -11.97 0.09 -1.48
N GLY A 33 -11.73 1.02 -0.55
CA GLY A 33 -12.55 1.16 0.64
C GLY A 33 -11.86 1.91 1.78
N MET A 34 -12.34 1.64 2.99
CA MET A 34 -11.86 2.21 4.25
C MET A 34 -11.50 1.10 5.23
N LEU A 35 -10.33 1.18 5.85
CA LEU A 35 -9.91 0.29 6.92
C LEU A 35 -9.93 1.08 8.24
N ASN A 36 -10.80 0.67 9.15
CA ASN A 36 -10.94 1.28 10.48
C ASN A 36 -10.37 0.33 11.54
N CYS A 37 -9.37 0.76 12.30
CA CYS A 37 -8.65 -0.03 13.30
C CYS A 37 -8.78 0.57 14.69
N ASN A 38 -9.29 -0.21 15.63
CA ASN A 38 -9.27 0.11 17.05
C ASN A 38 -7.95 -0.39 17.66
N VAL A 39 -7.15 0.53 18.20
CA VAL A 39 -5.87 0.27 18.84
C VAL A 39 -6.08 0.03 20.32
N ALA A 40 -5.55 -1.08 20.83
CA ALA A 40 -5.58 -1.40 22.25
C ALA A 40 -4.88 -0.30 23.07
N SER A 41 -5.51 0.09 24.18
CA SER A 41 -4.88 0.95 25.18
C SER A 41 -3.81 0.19 25.96
N GLY A 42 -2.78 0.88 26.45
CA GLY A 42 -1.82 0.29 27.37
C GLY A 42 -0.46 0.97 27.36
N PHE A 43 0.40 0.56 28.29
CA PHE A 43 1.78 1.04 28.38
C PHE A 43 2.59 0.62 27.14
N GLY A 44 3.37 1.54 26.58
CA GLY A 44 4.31 1.28 25.49
C GLY A 44 5.73 1.65 25.90
N PHE A 45 6.72 0.99 25.30
CA PHE A 45 8.14 1.29 25.48
C PHE A 45 8.69 2.03 24.24
N ILE A 46 9.68 2.90 24.48
CA ILE A 46 10.25 3.89 23.53
C ILE A 46 10.76 3.28 22.23
N PHE A 47 11.17 2.02 22.25
CA PHE A 47 11.71 1.33 21.08
C PHE A 47 10.94 0.03 20.85
N GLY A 48 10.32 -0.09 19.67
CA GLY A 48 9.67 -1.32 19.24
C GLY A 48 8.39 -1.69 20.00
N SER A 49 7.62 -0.74 20.52
CA SER A 49 6.30 -1.06 21.08
C SER A 49 5.36 -1.50 19.96
N SER A 50 4.94 -2.76 20.00
CA SER A 50 3.84 -3.27 19.21
C SER A 50 2.52 -3.13 19.99
N LYS A 51 1.44 -2.75 19.31
CA LYS A 51 0.09 -2.63 19.90
C LYS A 51 -0.90 -3.44 19.07
N ALA A 52 -1.72 -4.25 19.75
CA ALA A 52 -2.77 -5.00 19.08
C ALA A 52 -3.82 -4.06 18.48
N VAL A 53 -4.35 -4.43 17.31
CA VAL A 53 -5.43 -3.73 16.63
C VAL A 53 -6.53 -4.69 16.20
N ASN A 54 -7.77 -4.21 16.26
CA ASN A 54 -8.93 -4.86 15.67
C ASN A 54 -9.46 -3.97 14.56
N CYS A 55 -9.44 -4.47 13.33
CA CYS A 55 -9.74 -3.69 12.14
C CYS A 55 -10.96 -4.23 11.39
N THR A 56 -11.75 -3.31 10.85
CA THR A 56 -12.85 -3.59 9.93
C THR A 56 -12.57 -2.89 8.61
N PHE A 57 -12.44 -3.67 7.54
CA PHE A 57 -12.36 -3.18 6.18
C PHE A 57 -13.77 -3.09 5.59
N ALA A 58 -14.19 -1.88 5.24
CA ALA A 58 -15.41 -1.59 4.51
C ALA A 58 -15.05 -1.34 3.04
N PRO A 59 -15.24 -2.31 2.13
CA PRO A 59 -14.98 -2.10 0.71
C PRO A 59 -16.02 -1.15 0.11
N VAL A 60 -15.67 -0.50 -1.01
CA VAL A 60 -16.64 0.28 -1.80
C VAL A 60 -17.71 -0.63 -2.42
N SER A 61 -17.40 -1.91 -2.64
CA SER A 61 -18.32 -2.94 -3.12
C SER A 61 -17.97 -4.30 -2.52
N GLY A 62 -18.98 -4.99 -1.98
CA GLY A 62 -18.83 -6.28 -1.28
C GLY A 62 -19.20 -6.20 0.20
N THR A 63 -18.86 -7.24 0.94
CA THR A 63 -19.13 -7.33 2.38
C THR A 63 -17.95 -6.80 3.21
N PRO A 64 -18.22 -6.20 4.39
CA PRO A 64 -17.17 -5.86 5.33
C PRO A 64 -16.35 -7.08 5.74
N GLN A 65 -15.06 -6.88 5.97
CA GLN A 65 -14.12 -7.92 6.37
C GLN A 65 -13.45 -7.55 7.70
N HIS A 66 -13.27 -8.53 8.58
CA HIS A 66 -12.61 -8.33 9.85
C HIS A 66 -11.15 -8.81 9.81
N TYR A 67 -10.30 -8.05 10.48
CA TYR A 67 -8.88 -8.33 10.60
C TYR A 67 -8.43 -8.08 12.04
N VAL A 68 -7.54 -8.92 12.53
CA VAL A 68 -6.76 -8.67 13.76
C VAL A 68 -5.32 -8.42 13.37
N GLY A 69 -4.58 -7.71 14.21
CA GLY A 69 -3.22 -7.33 13.84
C GLY A 69 -2.45 -6.64 14.93
N SER A 70 -1.31 -6.10 14.53
CA SER A 70 -0.50 -5.22 15.37
C SER A 70 0.11 -4.07 14.56
N ILE A 71 0.27 -2.93 15.23
CA ILE A 71 1.03 -1.80 14.71
C ILE A 71 2.36 -1.70 15.45
N ASP A 72 3.44 -1.50 14.68
CA ASP A 72 4.73 -1.12 15.21
C ASP A 72 4.93 0.38 14.99
N LYS A 73 5.22 1.08 16.09
CA LYS A 73 5.45 2.52 16.07
C LYS A 73 6.94 2.82 16.20
N PHE A 74 7.41 3.79 15.42
CA PHE A 74 8.66 4.50 15.71
C PHE A 74 8.30 5.86 16.30
N GLY A 75 8.69 6.11 17.55
CA GLY A 75 8.39 7.36 18.23
C GLY A 75 8.81 7.36 19.69
N VAL A 76 9.21 8.53 20.18
CA VAL A 76 9.70 8.76 21.55
C VAL A 76 8.51 8.98 22.48
N ASP A 77 7.63 8.00 22.60
CA ASP A 77 6.54 8.06 23.58
C ASP A 77 6.83 7.10 24.73
N ILE A 78 7.52 7.61 25.77
CA ILE A 78 7.45 7.01 27.11
C ILE A 78 6.07 7.37 27.67
N GLY A 79 5.18 6.40 27.79
CA GLY A 79 3.92 6.67 28.49
C GLY A 79 2.81 5.67 28.26
N TYR A 80 1.66 6.01 28.85
CA TYR A 80 0.41 5.32 28.63
C TYR A 80 -0.21 5.79 27.30
N THR A 81 -0.36 4.88 26.34
CA THR A 81 -1.16 5.18 25.15
C THR A 81 -2.63 4.97 25.49
N SER A 82 -3.38 6.07 25.57
CA SER A 82 -4.84 6.03 25.50
C SER A 82 -5.19 5.34 24.17
N GLY A 83 -5.98 4.27 24.22
CA GLY A 83 -6.42 3.57 23.00
C GLY A 83 -7.01 4.56 21.99
N GLY A 84 -6.97 4.21 20.71
CA GLY A 84 -7.34 5.15 19.65
C GLY A 84 -7.89 4.45 18.43
N VAL A 85 -8.47 5.24 17.53
CA VAL A 85 -9.01 4.74 16.26
C VAL A 85 -8.11 5.26 15.14
N LEU A 86 -7.60 4.35 14.30
CA LEU A 86 -6.84 4.66 13.10
C LEU A 86 -7.69 4.36 11.87
N ILE A 87 -7.80 5.32 10.96
CA ILE A 87 -8.60 5.19 9.74
C ILE A 87 -7.70 5.36 8.53
N TRP A 88 -7.73 4.37 7.64
CA TRP A 88 -6.95 4.33 6.42
C TRP A 88 -7.85 4.26 5.19
N ALA A 89 -7.60 5.08 4.19
CA ALA A 89 -8.09 4.84 2.84
C ALA A 89 -7.29 3.69 2.22
N VAL A 90 -7.99 2.71 1.64
CA VAL A 90 -7.40 1.53 1.03
C VAL A 90 -7.40 1.69 -0.48
N PHE A 91 -6.24 1.57 -1.10
CA PHE A 91 -6.07 1.56 -2.55
C PHE A 91 -5.59 0.19 -3.00
N ALA A 92 -6.21 -0.35 -4.04
CA ALA A 92 -5.94 -1.68 -4.57
C ALA A 92 -6.12 -1.69 -6.11
N PRO A 93 -5.71 -2.77 -6.81
CA PRO A 93 -5.93 -2.91 -8.26
C PRO A 93 -7.42 -3.04 -8.67
N THR A 94 -8.32 -3.24 -7.69
CA THR A 94 -9.75 -3.47 -7.89
C THR A 94 -10.56 -2.80 -6.77
N THR A 95 -11.81 -2.44 -7.06
CA THR A 95 -12.77 -1.89 -6.09
C THR A 95 -13.40 -2.94 -5.18
N SER A 96 -13.23 -4.23 -5.50
CA SER A 96 -13.71 -5.34 -4.66
C SER A 96 -12.58 -6.36 -4.44
N PRO A 97 -11.66 -6.09 -3.49
CA PRO A 97 -10.61 -7.03 -3.13
C PRO A 97 -11.21 -8.33 -2.58
N ALA A 98 -10.60 -9.47 -2.94
CA ALA A 98 -11.00 -10.77 -2.41
C ALA A 98 -10.94 -10.80 -0.87
N PRO A 99 -11.74 -11.66 -0.20
CA PRO A 99 -11.62 -11.89 1.23
C PRO A 99 -10.17 -12.19 1.62
N GLY A 100 -9.66 -11.46 2.62
CA GLY A 100 -8.30 -11.63 3.10
C GLY A 100 -7.20 -10.93 2.29
N ALA A 101 -7.53 -10.18 1.22
CA ALA A 101 -6.53 -9.49 0.39
C ALA A 101 -5.66 -8.47 1.16
N LEU A 102 -6.18 -7.92 2.26
CA LEU A 102 -5.43 -7.02 3.14
C LEU A 102 -4.54 -7.79 4.14
N GLY A 103 -4.58 -9.13 4.15
CA GLY A 103 -3.72 -9.93 5.01
C GLY A 103 -2.25 -9.79 4.62
N GLY A 104 -1.38 -9.65 5.62
CA GLY A 104 0.06 -9.48 5.45
C GLY A 104 0.61 -8.28 6.20
N SER A 105 1.89 -8.02 5.99
CA SER A 105 2.59 -6.87 6.56
C SER A 105 2.56 -5.68 5.61
N PHE A 106 2.39 -4.51 6.18
CA PHE A 106 2.46 -3.22 5.50
C PHE A 106 3.60 -2.43 6.13
N GLY A 107 4.48 -1.90 5.29
CA GLY A 107 5.60 -1.06 5.73
C GLY A 107 5.52 0.33 5.11
N GLY A 108 6.03 1.33 5.84
CA GLY A 108 6.24 2.66 5.29
C GLY A 108 7.23 2.67 4.12
N VAL A 109 7.24 3.76 3.36
CA VAL A 109 8.08 3.96 2.15
C VAL A 109 9.59 3.73 2.41
N THR A 110 10.05 3.78 3.65
CA THR A 110 11.42 3.42 4.06
C THR A 110 11.69 1.91 4.18
N ALA A 111 10.67 1.08 4.36
CA ALA A 111 10.79 -0.38 4.54
C ALA A 111 10.59 -1.17 3.23
N SER A 112 9.82 -0.64 2.28
CA SER A 112 9.60 -1.27 0.97
C SER A 112 10.14 -0.37 -0.14
N ALA A 113 11.25 -0.77 -0.76
CA ALA A 113 11.94 -0.10 -1.86
C ALA A 113 11.14 -0.13 -3.20
N THR A 114 9.92 0.37 -3.16
CA THR A 114 9.10 0.68 -4.35
C THR A 114 8.69 2.13 -4.22
N ALA A 115 9.46 3.01 -4.88
CA ALA A 115 9.11 4.41 -5.02
C ALA A 115 7.80 4.52 -5.83
N VAL A 116 6.67 4.57 -5.13
CA VAL A 116 5.39 4.94 -5.73
C VAL A 116 5.43 6.45 -5.91
N VAL A 117 5.81 6.88 -7.11
CA VAL A 117 5.83 8.29 -7.50
C VAL A 117 4.42 8.85 -7.32
N GLY A 118 4.26 9.82 -6.41
CA GLY A 118 2.98 10.50 -6.14
C GLY A 118 2.24 10.06 -4.87
N ALA A 119 2.73 9.08 -4.12
CA ALA A 119 2.21 8.77 -2.79
C ALA A 119 2.77 9.77 -1.76
N GLY A 120 1.92 10.40 -0.96
CA GLY A 120 2.35 11.30 0.11
C GLY A 120 3.24 10.62 1.14
N ALA A 121 4.01 11.40 1.91
CA ALA A 121 4.71 10.88 3.08
C ALA A 121 3.67 10.28 4.05
N ASN A 122 3.90 9.06 4.55
CA ASN A 122 3.05 8.27 5.48
C ASN A 122 2.13 7.20 4.86
N VAL A 123 2.38 6.78 3.63
CA VAL A 123 1.70 5.61 3.05
C VAL A 123 2.35 4.30 3.52
N LEU A 124 1.53 3.31 3.89
CA LEU A 124 1.98 1.93 4.10
C LEU A 124 1.62 1.08 2.88
N VAL A 125 2.56 0.27 2.40
CA VAL A 125 2.36 -0.62 1.25
C VAL A 125 2.58 -2.07 1.69
N GLY A 126 1.71 -2.97 1.23
CA GLY A 126 1.76 -4.37 1.63
C GLY A 126 0.53 -5.16 1.21
N GLY A 127 0.07 -6.03 2.11
CA GLY A 127 -1.02 -6.96 1.86
C GLY A 127 -0.62 -8.10 0.92
N THR A 128 -1.60 -8.83 0.41
CA THR A 128 -1.33 -9.97 -0.47
C THR A 128 -0.72 -9.49 -1.79
N GLY A 129 0.51 -9.94 -2.08
CA GLY A 129 1.23 -9.59 -3.30
C GLY A 129 1.77 -8.15 -3.35
N ASN A 130 1.84 -7.42 -2.23
CA ASN A 130 2.32 -6.03 -2.15
C ASN A 130 1.55 -5.05 -3.07
N ALA A 131 0.28 -5.34 -3.34
CA ALA A 131 -0.56 -4.57 -4.26
C ALA A 131 -1.51 -3.60 -3.54
N ILE A 132 -1.48 -3.55 -2.21
CA ILE A 132 -2.38 -2.72 -1.40
C ILE A 132 -1.60 -1.56 -0.79
N SER A 133 -2.19 -0.37 -0.87
CA SER A 133 -1.68 0.84 -0.24
C SER A 133 -2.69 1.37 0.78
N LEU A 134 -2.20 1.66 1.98
CA LEU A 134 -2.96 2.26 3.07
C LEU A 134 -2.52 3.72 3.23
N GLN A 135 -3.45 4.64 3.04
CA GLN A 135 -3.21 6.08 3.22
C GLN A 135 -3.95 6.57 4.47
N PRO A 136 -3.26 7.15 5.46
CA PRO A 136 -3.91 7.57 6.69
C PRO A 136 -4.83 8.76 6.38
N LEU A 137 -6.06 8.73 6.88
CA LEU A 137 -6.93 9.90 6.83
C LEU A 137 -6.64 10.81 8.02
N SER A 138 -6.14 12.01 7.72
CA SER A 138 -6.01 13.10 8.68
C SER A 138 -7.41 13.61 9.05
N ILE A 139 -7.98 13.13 10.15
CA ILE A 139 -9.19 13.73 10.72
C ILE A 139 -8.73 14.67 11.82
N GLU A 140 -8.60 15.96 11.48
CA GLU A 140 -8.49 17.05 12.45
C GLU A 140 -9.78 17.10 13.28
N GLY A 141 -9.77 16.50 14.47
CA GLY A 141 -10.93 16.55 15.35
C GLY A 141 -10.81 15.79 16.68
N ASN A 142 -10.26 14.59 16.70
CA ASN A 142 -10.04 13.81 17.92
C ASN A 142 -8.66 13.15 17.83
N THR A 143 -7.82 13.30 18.86
CA THR A 143 -6.62 12.54 19.32
C THR A 143 -5.99 11.42 18.44
N GLY A 144 -6.07 11.49 17.12
CA GLY A 144 -5.71 10.43 16.17
C GLY A 144 -4.87 10.95 15.00
N LEU A 145 -4.90 12.27 14.77
CA LEU A 145 -4.12 12.97 13.76
C LEU A 145 -2.60 12.79 13.94
N ASN A 146 -2.12 12.65 15.18
CA ASN A 146 -0.69 12.57 15.48
C ASN A 146 -0.16 11.12 15.55
N VAL A 147 -1.05 10.12 15.55
CA VAL A 147 -0.66 8.72 15.84
C VAL A 147 -0.36 7.92 14.57
N ALA A 148 -1.05 8.21 13.47
CA ALA A 148 -0.87 7.49 12.20
C ALA A 148 0.48 7.80 11.53
N ALA A 149 0.99 9.03 11.68
CA ALA A 149 2.31 9.43 11.18
C ALA A 149 3.47 8.68 11.86
N GLY A 150 3.25 8.13 13.06
CA GLY A 150 4.22 7.30 13.79
C GLY A 150 4.08 5.80 13.52
N VAL A 151 3.10 5.35 12.73
CA VAL A 151 2.95 3.94 12.38
C VAL A 151 3.94 3.61 11.27
N ALA A 152 4.89 2.75 11.58
CA ALA A 152 5.94 2.35 10.64
C ALA A 152 5.64 1.02 9.98
N ALA A 153 4.98 0.12 10.71
CA ALA A 153 4.48 -1.12 10.18
C ALA A 153 3.10 -1.47 10.77
N LEU A 154 2.32 -2.19 9.97
CA LEU A 154 1.05 -2.78 10.37
C LEU A 154 1.02 -4.21 9.84
N THR A 155 0.69 -5.18 10.67
CA THR A 155 0.43 -6.56 10.22
C THR A 155 -1.04 -6.88 10.42
N LEU A 156 -1.68 -7.45 9.40
CA LEU A 156 -3.10 -7.84 9.41
C LEU A 156 -3.25 -9.33 9.14
N THR A 157 -4.16 -9.96 9.88
CA THR A 157 -4.59 -11.33 9.68
C THR A 157 -6.11 -11.36 9.55
N TYR A 158 -6.59 -11.91 8.44
CA TYR A 158 -8.01 -12.04 8.16
C TYR A 158 -8.68 -12.91 9.21
N GLN A 159 -9.86 -12.49 9.67
CA GLN A 159 -10.74 -13.29 10.52
C GLN A 159 -11.95 -13.71 9.68
N PRO A 160 -12.05 -14.99 9.29
CA PRO A 160 -13.26 -15.51 8.69
C PRO A 160 -14.41 -15.40 9.71
N GLY A 161 -15.51 -14.81 9.29
CA GLY A 161 -16.75 -14.75 10.07
C GLY A 161 -17.60 -16.00 9.94
#